data_AF-A0A4Q5XJP9-F1
#
_entry.id   AF-A0A4Q5XJP9-F1
#
_cell.length_a   1.000
_cell.length_b   1.000
_cell.length_c   1.000
_cell.angle_alpha   90.00
_cell.angle_beta   90.00
_cell.angle_gamma   90.00
#
_symmetry.space_group_name_H-M   'P 1'
#
loop_
_entity.id
_entity.type
_entity.pdbx_description
1 polymer ?
#
loop_
_entity_poly.entity_id
_entity_poly.type
_entity_poly.pdbx_seq_one_letter_code
_entity_poly.pdbx_strand_id
1 'polypeptide(L)'
;MKSLSLLPLLTAVAAGFGSLAMTTEALAQQTVEHAVSVQRFHAAPGPRNYFTMRGARTDGTKVWSAGIMANYAFEPLTVRSCQNATSCDGSARQEDKKVVENMLTGDFLGSFTIVPRVQLGLRVPVMWLKGTGITPEGNDEPEGISAVGTGDPEIEGKFRIYGDPKAPFVIGATVFATAPLGNAINKDQFMGDKHPNAGARVIFDGEAKGFSFGGNLAGVYRKSVVIGGTDLGTEFRYNIGAGYRVSPVFRVMAEGFGTTRFSTKAGENTLEGLGGIQIAPLGSPLQFTLGGGTGIIQGVGVPKVRAFLGVLYVAEAKDQDGDGIEGAADQCPTEPEDRDGYEDSDGCPDLDNDLDSLPDKQDKCPSQPEDQDGFEDGDGCPELDNDKDGIPDTGDRCPKEPETKNGYKDDDGCPDEADTDNDGVPDARDKCVNEAEDTDGYEDTDGCPDPDNDNDGILDADDECVDEAETKNKFEDEDGCPDELPGKGKKK
;
A
#
# COMPACT_ATOMS: atom_id res chain seq x y z
N MET A 1 56.47 -22.23 26.79
CA MET A 1 57.48 -21.75 27.76
C MET A 1 57.86 -20.32 27.42
N LYS A 2 58.05 -19.49 28.46
CA LYS A 2 58.49 -18.08 28.49
C LYS A 2 57.38 -17.03 28.46
N SER A 3 56.98 -16.65 29.68
CA SER A 3 56.48 -15.33 30.06
C SER A 3 57.61 -14.29 29.99
N LEU A 4 57.25 -13.03 29.72
CA LEU A 4 58.03 -11.82 30.04
C LEU A 4 56.98 -10.69 30.16
N SER A 5 56.50 -10.35 31.35
CA SER A 5 57.06 -9.40 32.33
C SER A 5 57.08 -7.94 31.84
N LEU A 6 56.17 -7.14 32.40
CA LEU A 6 56.23 -5.67 32.47
C LEU A 6 57.49 -5.20 33.23
N LEU A 7 57.99 -4.00 32.90
CA LEU A 7 58.24 -2.91 33.86
C LEU A 7 58.51 -1.57 33.11
N PRO A 8 58.30 -0.41 33.75
CA PRO A 8 58.05 0.91 33.13
C PRO A 8 59.31 1.79 33.03
N LEU A 9 59.21 2.87 32.25
CA LEU A 9 60.17 3.96 32.23
C LEU A 9 59.49 5.24 32.75
N LEU A 10 59.91 5.71 33.93
CA LEU A 10 59.55 7.01 34.48
C LEU A 10 60.84 7.84 34.65
N THR A 11 60.68 9.16 34.47
CA THR A 11 61.55 10.27 34.91
C THR A 11 62.87 10.54 34.19
N ALA A 12 62.89 11.63 33.40
CA ALA A 12 63.87 12.72 33.55
C ALA A 12 63.37 13.96 32.79
N VAL A 13 62.86 14.98 33.51
CA VAL A 13 62.82 16.36 32.99
C VAL A 13 63.27 17.27 34.13
N ALA A 14 64.47 17.83 33.98
CA ALA A 14 65.01 18.84 34.88
C ALA A 14 65.00 20.20 34.18
N ALA A 15 64.36 21.15 34.86
CA ALA A 15 64.66 22.56 35.00
C ALA A 15 65.38 23.30 33.85
N GLY A 16 64.63 24.17 33.17
CA GLY A 16 65.13 25.36 32.50
C GLY A 16 64.29 26.57 32.90
N PHE A 17 64.75 27.34 33.89
CA PHE A 17 64.24 28.66 34.22
C PHE A 17 64.73 29.66 33.17
N GLY A 18 63.83 30.40 32.54
CA GLY A 18 64.17 31.45 31.58
C GLY A 18 62.98 32.33 31.22
N SER A 19 62.85 33.46 31.90
CA SER A 19 62.08 34.66 31.55
C SER A 19 60.61 34.48 31.13
N LEU A 20 59.69 34.68 32.09
CA LEU A 20 58.35 35.17 31.79
C LEU A 20 58.46 36.58 31.18
N ALA A 21 58.38 36.66 29.86
CA ALA A 21 57.86 37.86 29.23
C ALA A 21 56.34 37.82 29.47
N MET A 22 55.86 38.68 30.38
CA MET A 22 54.44 39.00 30.43
C MET A 22 54.10 39.77 29.16
N THR A 23 53.70 39.05 28.11
CA THR A 23 52.91 39.65 27.05
C THR A 23 51.57 39.99 27.69
N THR A 24 51.34 41.28 27.91
CA THR A 24 49.98 41.78 28.05
C THR A 24 49.24 41.38 26.78
N GLU A 25 48.44 40.30 26.85
CA GLU A 25 47.42 40.07 25.85
C GLU A 25 46.49 41.28 25.94
N ALA A 26 46.61 42.18 24.96
CA ALA A 26 45.56 43.13 24.70
C ALA A 26 44.29 42.30 24.48
N LEU A 27 43.29 42.43 25.36
CA LEU A 27 41.95 41.89 25.14
C LEU A 27 41.45 42.54 23.85
N ALA A 28 41.61 41.83 22.74
CA ALA A 28 41.01 42.22 21.47
C ALA A 28 39.50 42.28 21.72
N GLN A 29 38.92 43.45 21.49
CA GLN A 29 37.48 43.69 21.58
C GLN A 29 36.79 42.64 20.71
N GLN A 30 36.02 41.76 21.34
CA GLN A 30 35.49 40.55 20.70
C GLN A 30 34.37 40.97 19.74
N THR A 31 34.73 41.18 18.47
CA THR A 31 33.81 41.66 17.44
C THR A 31 32.77 40.59 17.13
N VAL A 32 31.48 40.96 17.15
CA VAL A 32 30.38 40.08 16.75
C VAL A 32 30.23 40.13 15.22
N GLU A 33 30.35 38.97 14.57
CA GLU A 33 30.11 38.87 13.12
C GLU A 33 28.67 38.43 12.85
N HIS A 34 27.96 39.18 11.99
CA HIS A 34 26.53 38.99 11.71
C HIS A 34 26.25 38.19 10.42
N ALA A 35 27.29 37.88 9.65
CA ALA A 35 27.24 37.14 8.40
C ALA A 35 27.20 35.61 8.62
N VAL A 36 26.23 35.17 9.43
CA VAL A 36 26.18 33.82 10.00
C VAL A 36 24.73 33.37 10.22
N SER A 37 24.35 32.18 9.75
CA SER A 37 22.99 31.68 10.01
C SER A 37 22.81 31.19 11.45
N VAL A 38 21.72 31.62 12.09
CA VAL A 38 21.26 31.12 13.41
C VAL A 38 20.20 30.02 13.31
N GLN A 39 19.73 29.68 12.11
CA GLN A 39 18.72 28.64 11.92
C GLN A 39 19.36 27.24 11.98
N ARG A 40 18.91 26.42 12.95
CA ARG A 40 19.34 25.02 13.12
C ARG A 40 18.31 23.99 12.71
N PHE A 41 17.03 24.37 12.68
CA PHE A 41 15.96 23.47 12.26
C PHE A 41 15.97 23.40 10.74
N HIS A 42 16.57 22.35 10.21
CA HIS A 42 16.67 22.12 8.77
C HIS A 42 15.69 21.00 8.43
N ALA A 43 14.48 21.38 8.03
CA ALA A 43 13.43 20.42 7.66
C ALA A 43 13.96 19.42 6.62
N ALA A 44 13.69 18.13 6.83
CA ALA A 44 14.21 17.07 5.99
C ALA A 44 13.44 16.98 4.66
N PRO A 45 14.09 17.12 3.49
CA PRO A 45 13.40 17.03 2.21
C PRO A 45 13.04 15.58 1.85
N GLY A 46 11.86 15.40 1.29
CA GLY A 46 11.34 14.11 0.87
C GLY A 46 10.42 13.41 1.89
N PRO A 47 9.78 12.30 1.47
CA PRO A 47 8.92 11.50 2.34
C PRO A 47 9.74 10.64 3.32
N ARG A 48 9.04 10.01 4.28
CA ARG A 48 9.59 9.01 5.23
C ARG A 48 10.74 9.51 6.11
N ASN A 49 10.85 10.83 6.25
CA ASN A 49 11.71 11.47 7.23
C ASN A 49 10.97 11.64 8.57
N TYR A 50 11.67 12.19 9.57
CA TYR A 50 11.06 12.78 10.76
C TYR A 50 10.92 14.30 10.52
N PHE A 51 11.21 15.15 11.51
CA PHE A 51 11.13 16.59 11.35
C PHE A 51 12.41 17.13 10.70
N THR A 52 13.56 16.85 11.32
CA THR A 52 14.88 17.21 10.77
C THR A 52 15.73 15.97 10.52
N MET A 53 15.44 14.83 11.16
CA MET A 53 16.14 13.59 10.89
C MET A 53 15.73 13.02 9.52
N ARG A 54 16.73 12.78 8.67
CA ARG A 54 16.55 12.14 7.36
C ARG A 54 16.38 10.63 7.56
N GLY A 55 15.42 10.05 6.83
CA GLY A 55 15.31 8.60 6.60
C GLY A 55 16.16 8.14 5.42
N ALA A 56 16.46 6.85 5.37
CA ALA A 56 17.28 6.23 4.31
C ALA A 56 16.43 5.54 3.22
N ARG A 57 15.13 5.38 3.46
CA ARG A 57 14.20 4.69 2.55
C ARG A 57 13.80 5.61 1.39
N THR A 58 14.40 5.35 0.23
CA THR A 58 14.06 5.99 -1.06
C THR A 58 13.39 4.95 -1.95
N ASP A 59 12.10 5.11 -2.17
CA ASP A 59 11.25 4.15 -2.89
C ASP A 59 10.83 4.72 -4.25
N GLY A 60 10.47 3.81 -5.15
CA GLY A 60 10.07 4.12 -6.51
C GLY A 60 11.19 4.61 -7.42
N THR A 61 10.83 4.83 -8.68
CA THR A 61 11.70 5.34 -9.75
C THR A 61 11.06 6.60 -10.30
N LYS A 62 11.82 7.69 -10.43
CA LYS A 62 11.31 9.01 -10.87
C LYS A 62 10.20 9.59 -9.98
N VAL A 63 10.15 9.20 -8.71
CA VAL A 63 9.24 9.74 -7.70
C VAL A 63 9.71 11.13 -7.28
N TRP A 64 8.79 12.07 -7.10
CA TRP A 64 9.12 13.41 -6.61
C TRP A 64 8.21 13.85 -5.47
N SER A 65 8.70 14.79 -4.67
CA SER A 65 7.88 15.43 -3.64
C SER A 65 8.14 16.93 -3.62
N ALA A 66 7.14 17.69 -3.21
CA ALA A 66 7.25 19.12 -3.00
C ALA A 66 6.41 19.53 -1.80
N GLY A 67 6.91 20.46 -0.99
CA GLY A 67 6.21 20.85 0.22
C GLY A 67 6.75 22.13 0.84
N ILE A 68 6.12 22.52 1.95
CA ILE A 68 6.55 23.64 2.78
C ILE A 68 6.47 23.24 4.24
N MET A 69 7.46 23.63 5.03
CA MET A 69 7.46 23.50 6.48
C MET A 69 7.70 24.87 7.12
N ALA A 70 6.68 25.41 7.77
CA ALA A 70 6.79 26.60 8.59
C ALA A 70 7.22 26.23 10.00
N ASN A 71 8.25 26.90 10.53
CA ASN A 71 8.68 26.76 11.91
C ASN A 71 8.91 28.13 12.56
N TYR A 72 8.35 28.30 13.76
CA TYR A 72 8.50 29.45 14.61
C TYR A 72 9.40 29.11 15.79
N ALA A 73 10.42 29.92 16.04
CA ALA A 73 11.41 29.76 17.09
C ALA A 73 11.46 31.03 17.95
N PHE A 74 11.22 30.88 19.26
CA PHE A 74 11.26 31.97 20.23
C PHE A 74 12.59 31.98 20.98
N GLU A 75 13.24 33.14 20.97
CA GLU A 75 14.58 33.42 21.53
C GLU A 75 15.67 32.44 21.05
N PRO A 76 15.83 32.21 19.72
CA PRO A 76 16.87 31.30 19.20
C PRO A 76 18.30 31.84 19.36
N LEU A 77 18.48 33.15 19.55
CA LEU A 77 19.79 33.75 19.84
C LEU A 77 19.65 34.76 20.98
N THR A 78 20.17 34.37 22.14
CA THR A 78 20.33 35.25 23.30
C THR A 78 21.81 35.32 23.65
N VAL A 79 22.32 36.53 23.86
CA VAL A 79 23.70 36.77 24.26
C VAL A 79 23.70 37.42 25.63
N ARG A 80 24.56 36.94 26.51
CA ARG A 80 24.71 37.54 27.84
C ARG A 80 25.59 38.77 27.75
N SER A 81 25.06 39.92 28.16
CA SER A 81 25.78 41.20 28.20
C SER A 81 25.99 41.66 29.63
N CYS A 82 27.06 42.39 29.88
CA CYS A 82 27.37 43.00 31.17
C CYS A 82 27.20 44.51 31.07
N GLN A 83 26.26 45.08 31.82
CA GLN A 83 26.03 46.53 31.80
C GLN A 83 27.26 47.27 32.33
N ASN A 84 27.68 48.31 31.60
CA ASN A 84 28.72 49.28 32.00
C ASN A 84 30.08 48.67 32.40
N ALA A 85 30.42 47.50 31.87
CA ALA A 85 31.72 46.88 32.10
C ALA A 85 32.22 46.19 30.82
N THR A 86 33.50 46.35 30.52
CA THR A 86 34.22 45.61 29.46
C THR A 86 34.52 44.16 29.84
N SER A 87 34.14 43.76 31.05
CA SER A 87 34.46 42.48 31.70
C SER A 87 33.30 42.08 32.60
N CYS A 88 32.93 40.80 32.57
CA CYS A 88 31.84 40.23 33.38
C CYS A 88 32.33 39.70 34.74
N ASP A 89 33.27 40.39 35.41
CA ASP A 89 33.80 40.00 36.71
C ASP A 89 32.99 40.61 37.87
N GLY A 90 32.35 39.72 38.64
CA GLY A 90 31.93 39.88 40.04
C GLY A 90 30.93 40.97 40.44
N SER A 91 30.74 42.05 39.66
CA SER A 91 29.99 43.25 40.07
C SER A 91 29.13 43.87 38.98
N ALA A 92 29.29 43.47 37.72
CA ALA A 92 28.47 43.96 36.61
C ALA A 92 27.07 43.30 36.61
N ARG A 93 26.02 44.11 36.40
CA ARG A 93 24.65 43.59 36.23
C ARG A 93 24.60 42.83 34.91
N GLN A 94 24.37 41.53 34.98
CA GLN A 94 24.21 40.66 33.81
C GLN A 94 22.80 40.82 33.25
N GLU A 95 22.70 41.05 31.95
CA GLU A 95 21.43 41.16 31.22
C GLU A 95 21.48 40.28 29.98
N ASP A 96 20.43 39.50 29.77
CA ASP A 96 20.30 38.62 28.61
C ASP A 96 19.70 39.42 27.45
N LYS A 97 20.52 39.68 26.42
CA LYS A 97 20.10 40.40 25.21
C LYS A 97 19.50 39.42 24.21
N LYS A 98 18.25 39.67 23.82
CA LYS A 98 17.51 38.85 22.85
C LYS A 98 17.84 39.29 21.42
N VAL A 99 19.09 39.04 21.00
CA VAL A 99 19.61 39.43 19.68
C VAL A 99 18.64 39.03 18.56
N VAL A 100 18.16 37.79 18.60
CA VAL A 100 17.02 37.33 17.81
C VAL A 100 15.96 36.80 18.79
N GLU A 101 14.84 37.51 18.90
CA GLU A 101 13.74 37.16 19.79
C GLU A 101 12.69 36.28 19.09
N ASN A 102 12.36 36.59 17.84
CA ASN A 102 11.35 35.86 17.06
C ASN A 102 11.95 35.49 15.71
N MET A 103 11.86 34.22 15.35
CA MET A 103 12.27 33.72 14.04
C MET A 103 11.16 32.85 13.46
N LEU A 104 10.60 33.24 12.33
CA LEU A 104 9.70 32.42 11.53
C LEU A 104 10.42 32.01 10.26
N THR A 105 10.49 30.72 9.95
CA THR A 105 11.09 30.21 8.71
C THR A 105 10.08 29.32 7.99
N GLY A 106 9.86 29.57 6.71
CA GLY A 106 9.21 28.66 5.77
C GLY A 106 10.28 27.96 4.92
N ASP A 107 10.50 26.69 5.17
CA ASP A 107 11.36 25.83 4.36
C ASP A 107 10.55 25.28 3.18
N PHE A 108 10.85 25.72 1.96
CA PHE A 108 10.35 25.09 0.74
C PHE A 108 11.18 23.85 0.45
N LEU A 109 10.51 22.71 0.31
CA LEU A 109 11.13 21.39 0.19
C LEU A 109 10.83 20.80 -1.18
N GLY A 110 11.83 20.19 -1.79
CA GLY A 110 11.68 19.38 -2.98
C GLY A 110 12.54 18.13 -2.89
N SER A 111 12.06 17.01 -3.40
CA SER A 111 12.89 15.83 -3.61
C SER A 111 12.59 15.15 -4.94
N PHE A 112 13.60 14.48 -5.50
CA PHE A 112 13.47 13.68 -6.71
C PHE A 112 14.28 12.38 -6.56
N THR A 113 13.59 11.25 -6.45
CA THR A 113 14.18 9.91 -6.45
C THR A 113 14.41 9.48 -7.89
N ILE A 114 15.67 9.45 -8.32
CA ILE A 114 16.04 9.14 -9.71
C ILE A 114 15.84 7.65 -9.99
N VAL A 115 16.40 6.83 -9.11
CA VAL A 115 16.31 5.37 -9.10
C VAL A 115 16.16 4.92 -7.65
N PRO A 116 15.65 3.70 -7.40
CA PRO A 116 15.66 3.13 -6.07
C PRO A 116 17.09 3.18 -5.54
N ARG A 117 17.29 3.86 -4.41
CA ARG A 117 18.57 4.16 -3.71
C ARG A 117 19.18 5.54 -3.95
N VAL A 118 18.75 6.34 -4.93
CA VAL A 118 19.34 7.67 -5.19
C VAL A 118 18.26 8.74 -5.25
N GLN A 119 18.34 9.71 -4.33
CA GLN A 119 17.42 10.84 -4.24
C GLN A 119 18.19 12.16 -4.17
N LEU A 120 17.72 13.15 -4.91
CA LEU A 120 18.14 14.54 -4.76
C LEU A 120 17.12 15.26 -3.87
N GLY A 121 17.60 16.08 -2.95
CA GLY A 121 16.79 16.92 -2.07
C GLY A 121 17.19 18.39 -2.22
N LEU A 122 16.21 19.28 -2.12
CA LEU A 122 16.37 20.73 -2.14
C LEU A 122 15.58 21.33 -0.97
N ARG A 123 16.22 22.23 -0.22
CA ARG A 123 15.59 23.04 0.82
C ARG A 123 15.90 24.51 0.58
N VAL A 124 14.87 25.34 0.49
CA VAL A 124 15.01 26.79 0.34
C VAL A 124 14.32 27.48 1.52
N PRO A 125 15.07 28.00 2.50
CA PRO A 125 14.49 28.70 3.64
C PRO A 125 14.14 30.15 3.27
N VAL A 126 12.92 30.57 3.59
CA VAL A 126 12.52 31.98 3.64
C VAL A 126 12.19 32.32 5.08
N MET A 127 12.76 33.39 5.61
CA MET A 127 12.75 33.69 7.02
C MET A 127 12.35 35.14 7.30
N TRP A 128 11.69 35.32 8.43
CA TRP A 128 11.46 36.59 9.09
C TRP A 128 12.11 36.55 10.48
N LEU A 129 12.89 37.57 10.80
CA LEU A 129 13.59 37.71 12.07
C LEU A 129 13.18 39.01 12.75
N LYS A 130 13.02 38.98 14.07
CA LYS A 130 12.85 40.17 14.90
C LYS A 130 13.61 40.03 16.22
N GLY A 131 14.31 41.06 16.67
CA GLY A 131 15.02 41.05 17.96
C GLY A 131 15.66 42.39 18.31
N THR A 132 16.39 42.44 19.42
CA THR A 132 17.12 43.64 19.86
C THR A 132 18.36 43.92 19.02
N GLY A 133 18.85 42.92 18.29
CA GLY A 133 20.14 42.98 17.62
C GLY A 133 21.30 43.18 18.58
N ILE A 134 22.49 43.25 18.01
CA ILE A 134 23.73 43.60 18.69
C ILE A 134 24.67 44.24 17.68
N THR A 135 25.38 45.30 18.04
CA THR A 135 26.39 45.90 17.16
C THR A 135 27.66 45.04 17.17
N PRO A 136 28.58 45.22 16.20
CA PRO A 136 29.88 44.52 16.23
C PRO A 136 30.66 44.73 17.53
N GLU A 137 30.47 45.87 18.21
CA GLU A 137 31.09 46.21 19.50
C GLU A 137 30.36 45.60 20.71
N GLY A 138 29.25 44.89 20.51
CA GLY A 138 28.47 44.25 21.59
C GLY A 138 27.35 45.11 22.19
N ASN A 139 27.11 46.32 21.65
CA ASN A 139 26.05 47.22 22.11
C ASN A 139 24.70 46.84 21.53
N ASP A 140 23.61 47.43 22.02
CA ASP A 140 22.29 47.22 21.40
C ASP A 140 22.24 47.90 20.04
N GLU A 141 21.65 47.22 19.05
CA GLU A 141 21.36 47.85 17.77
C GLU A 141 20.25 48.90 17.97
N PRO A 142 20.47 50.18 17.64
CA PRO A 142 19.51 51.25 17.93
C PRO A 142 18.11 51.03 17.35
N GLU A 143 18.02 50.39 16.19
CA GLU A 143 16.76 50.08 15.49
C GLU A 143 16.29 48.63 15.72
N GLY A 144 17.07 47.84 16.45
CA GLY A 144 16.88 46.40 16.56
C GLY A 144 17.08 45.67 15.23
N ILE A 145 16.71 44.40 15.20
CA ILE A 145 16.69 43.59 13.98
C ILE A 145 15.24 43.36 13.59
N SER A 146 14.90 43.67 12.34
CA SER A 146 13.67 43.25 11.68
C SER A 146 13.97 42.99 10.22
N ALA A 147 13.99 41.72 9.82
CA ALA A 147 14.46 41.29 8.51
C ALA A 147 13.50 40.28 7.88
N VAL A 148 13.31 40.37 6.57
CA VAL A 148 12.64 39.34 5.75
C VAL A 148 13.55 38.99 4.58
N GLY A 149 13.70 37.71 4.29
CA GLY A 149 14.36 37.25 3.08
C GLY A 149 14.74 35.79 3.15
N THR A 150 15.56 35.34 2.22
CA THR A 150 15.96 33.94 2.15
C THR A 150 17.12 33.67 3.11
N GLY A 151 17.15 32.48 3.72
CA GLY A 151 18.38 31.97 4.30
C GLY A 151 19.22 31.27 3.22
N ASP A 152 20.09 30.36 3.63
CA ASP A 152 20.92 29.62 2.66
C ASP A 152 20.20 28.36 2.16
N PRO A 153 19.94 28.25 0.85
CA PRO A 153 19.43 27.01 0.26
C PRO A 153 20.42 25.86 0.43
N GLU A 154 19.90 24.66 0.62
CA GLU A 154 20.66 23.41 0.72
C GLU A 154 20.25 22.46 -0.40
N ILE A 155 21.24 21.89 -1.07
CA ILE A 155 21.06 20.73 -1.95
C ILE A 155 21.69 19.51 -1.29
N GLU A 156 20.97 18.38 -1.26
CA GLU A 156 21.49 17.11 -0.74
C GLU A 156 21.32 15.98 -1.76
N GLY A 157 22.35 15.16 -1.91
CA GLY A 157 22.28 13.86 -2.58
C GLY A 157 22.21 12.76 -1.52
N LYS A 158 21.12 12.00 -1.51
CA LYS A 158 20.82 10.91 -0.58
C LYS A 158 21.00 9.57 -1.27
N PHE A 159 21.73 8.67 -0.62
CA PHE A 159 22.08 7.35 -1.13
C PHE A 159 21.67 6.29 -0.10
N ARG A 160 20.86 5.32 -0.51
CA ARG A 160 20.59 4.11 0.29
C ARG A 160 21.70 3.09 0.03
N ILE A 161 22.53 2.85 1.03
CA ILE A 161 23.75 2.03 0.92
C ILE A 161 23.44 0.56 1.21
N TYR A 162 22.61 0.29 2.21
CA TYR A 162 22.31 -1.06 2.67
C TYR A 162 20.83 -1.22 3.02
N GLY A 163 20.30 -2.41 2.78
CA GLY A 163 18.92 -2.78 3.07
C GLY A 163 17.95 -2.38 1.96
N ASP A 164 16.93 -3.19 1.78
CA ASP A 164 15.78 -2.86 0.93
C ASP A 164 14.76 -2.00 1.70
N PRO A 165 13.88 -1.26 1.00
CA PRO A 165 12.91 -0.38 1.63
C PRO A 165 12.00 -1.01 2.66
N LYS A 166 11.74 -2.32 2.53
CA LYS A 166 10.89 -3.10 3.42
C LYS A 166 11.69 -3.81 4.52
N ALA A 167 13.03 -3.73 4.49
CA ALA A 167 13.88 -4.37 5.48
C ALA A 167 13.76 -3.69 6.85
N PRO A 168 13.89 -4.44 7.97
CA PRO A 168 13.76 -3.86 9.31
C PRO A 168 14.84 -2.83 9.64
N PHE A 169 15.97 -2.84 8.93
CA PHE A 169 17.06 -1.90 9.10
C PHE A 169 17.69 -1.52 7.76
N VAL A 170 17.92 -0.23 7.58
CA VAL A 170 18.44 0.40 6.36
C VAL A 170 19.53 1.41 6.75
N ILE A 171 20.60 1.46 5.97
CA ILE A 171 21.67 2.44 6.12
C ILE A 171 21.71 3.32 4.87
N GLY A 172 21.79 4.62 5.08
CA GLY A 172 21.99 5.59 4.01
C GLY A 172 23.12 6.56 4.31
N ALA A 173 23.44 7.38 3.33
CA ALA A 173 24.27 8.55 3.52
C ALA A 173 23.73 9.72 2.70
N THR A 174 24.00 10.94 3.15
CA THR A 174 23.82 12.13 2.32
C THR A 174 25.13 12.89 2.18
N VAL A 175 25.32 13.53 1.03
CA VAL A 175 26.27 14.64 0.87
C VAL A 175 25.47 15.88 0.58
N PHE A 176 25.83 17.01 1.16
CA PHE A 176 25.06 18.24 1.02
C PHE A 176 25.96 19.46 0.98
N ALA A 177 25.45 20.53 0.37
CA ALA A 177 26.09 21.82 0.31
C ALA A 177 25.06 22.94 0.37
N THR A 178 25.46 24.09 0.92
CA THR A 178 24.61 25.29 0.99
C THR A 178 25.14 26.39 0.10
N ALA A 179 24.23 27.17 -0.47
CA ALA A 179 24.55 28.40 -1.19
C ALA A 179 24.40 29.61 -0.24
N PRO A 180 25.40 30.49 -0.10
CA PRO A 180 25.39 31.62 0.85
C PRO A 180 24.50 32.79 0.37
N LEU A 181 23.26 32.49 -0.02
CA LEU A 181 22.33 33.50 -0.55
C LEU A 181 21.77 34.39 0.54
N GLY A 182 21.62 33.90 1.76
CA GLY A 182 21.02 34.68 2.84
C GLY A 182 21.82 35.93 3.18
N ASN A 183 23.14 35.77 3.33
CA ASN A 183 24.03 36.92 3.53
C ASN A 183 24.26 37.76 2.26
N ALA A 184 24.15 37.16 1.07
CA ALA A 184 24.28 37.89 -0.18
C ALA A 184 23.12 38.86 -0.43
N ILE A 185 21.90 38.49 -0.01
CA ILE A 185 20.67 39.29 -0.17
C ILE A 185 20.48 40.23 1.04
N ASN A 186 20.55 39.69 2.26
CA ASN A 186 20.39 40.43 3.51
C ASN A 186 21.70 40.39 4.30
N LYS A 187 22.59 41.34 3.99
CA LYS A 187 23.89 41.44 4.64
C LYS A 187 23.73 41.63 6.15
N ASP A 188 24.48 40.85 6.93
CA ASP A 188 24.69 41.10 8.35
C ASP A 188 23.42 41.05 9.21
N GLN A 189 22.44 40.20 8.84
CA GLN A 189 21.17 40.03 9.56
C GLN A 189 20.95 38.63 10.15
N PHE A 190 22.03 37.85 10.35
CA PHE A 190 21.98 36.48 10.87
C PHE A 190 21.18 35.47 10.03
N MET A 191 20.91 35.80 8.76
CA MET A 191 20.04 34.99 7.88
C MET A 191 20.80 33.90 7.12
N GLY A 192 22.08 34.10 6.84
CA GLY A 192 22.90 33.18 6.06
C GLY A 192 24.38 33.33 6.39
N ASP A 193 25.16 32.34 6.00
CA ASP A 193 26.61 32.35 6.12
C ASP A 193 27.26 33.15 4.99
N LYS A 194 28.42 33.75 5.27
CA LYS A 194 29.23 34.43 4.26
C LYS A 194 29.79 33.51 3.18
N HIS A 195 30.00 32.24 3.52
CA HIS A 195 30.65 31.23 2.67
C HIS A 195 29.77 29.99 2.58
N PRO A 196 29.85 29.22 1.48
CA PRO A 196 29.12 27.97 1.36
C PRO A 196 29.59 26.97 2.43
N ASN A 197 28.64 26.22 2.97
CA ASN A 197 28.90 25.08 3.84
C ASN A 197 28.77 23.79 3.05
N ALA A 198 29.47 22.75 3.48
CA ALA A 198 29.31 21.42 2.92
C ALA A 198 29.48 20.36 3.99
N GLY A 199 28.86 19.20 3.79
CA GLY A 199 28.95 18.12 4.76
C GLY A 199 28.55 16.77 4.19
N ALA A 200 28.80 15.76 5.01
CA ALA A 200 28.35 14.40 4.77
C ALA A 200 27.65 13.87 6.02
N ARG A 201 26.60 13.08 5.83
CA ARG A 201 25.76 12.49 6.87
C ARG A 201 25.66 10.99 6.67
N VAL A 202 25.76 10.22 7.74
CA VAL A 202 25.36 8.81 7.78
C VAL A 202 23.98 8.72 8.41
N ILE A 203 23.13 7.86 7.87
CA ILE A 203 21.73 7.67 8.27
C ILE A 203 21.54 6.22 8.69
N PHE A 204 20.97 6.04 9.88
CA PHE A 204 20.49 4.75 10.37
C PHE A 204 18.97 4.83 10.48
N ASP A 205 18.27 3.87 9.89
CA ASP A 205 16.82 3.86 9.74
C ASP A 205 16.28 2.45 10.03
N GLY A 206 15.47 2.32 11.07
CA GLY A 206 14.90 1.06 11.53
C GLY A 206 13.39 1.14 11.61
N GLU A 207 12.70 0.07 11.19
CA GLU A 207 11.25 -0.06 11.30
C GLU A 207 10.86 -1.49 11.63
N ALA A 208 10.00 -1.68 12.63
CA ALA A 208 9.49 -2.98 13.06
C ALA A 208 8.09 -2.84 13.67
N LYS A 209 7.11 -3.57 13.12
CA LYS A 209 5.72 -3.67 13.65
C LYS A 209 5.10 -2.30 14.00
N GLY A 210 5.23 -1.33 13.09
CA GLY A 210 4.70 0.03 13.27
C GLY A 210 5.56 0.97 14.13
N PHE A 211 6.58 0.46 14.83
CA PHE A 211 7.60 1.28 15.47
C PHE A 211 8.72 1.61 14.51
N SER A 212 9.12 2.87 14.46
CA SER A 212 10.20 3.41 13.64
C SER A 212 11.22 4.10 14.54
N PHE A 213 12.50 3.93 14.26
CA PHE A 213 13.58 4.59 14.99
C PHE A 213 14.75 4.86 14.06
N GLY A 214 15.60 5.82 14.42
CA GLY A 214 16.75 6.11 13.61
C GLY A 214 17.67 7.13 14.24
N GLY A 215 18.73 7.42 13.50
CA GLY A 215 19.70 8.43 13.87
C GLY A 215 20.46 8.97 12.67
N ASN A 216 20.94 10.19 12.77
CA ASN A 216 21.85 10.78 11.80
C ASN A 216 23.12 11.26 12.50
N LEU A 217 24.27 11.10 11.84
CA LEU A 217 25.54 11.70 12.25
C LEU A 217 26.14 12.41 11.04
N ALA A 218 26.40 13.71 11.15
CA ALA A 218 26.95 14.49 10.06
C ALA A 218 28.19 15.29 10.47
N GLY A 219 29.22 15.25 9.65
CA GLY A 219 30.34 16.19 9.72
C GLY A 219 30.10 17.35 8.77
N VAL A 220 30.17 18.58 9.29
CA VAL A 220 29.85 19.79 8.52
C VAL A 220 31.03 20.74 8.54
N TYR A 221 31.58 20.97 7.35
CA TYR A 221 32.56 22.02 7.14
C TYR A 221 31.86 23.37 7.00
N ARG A 222 32.21 24.27 7.92
CA ARG A 222 31.78 25.66 7.97
C ARG A 222 33.00 26.50 8.37
N LYS A 223 33.20 27.64 7.71
CA LYS A 223 34.28 28.56 8.07
C LYS A 223 33.98 29.19 9.43
N SER A 224 34.99 29.23 10.30
CA SER A 224 34.87 29.76 11.67
C SER A 224 34.50 31.25 11.66
N VAL A 225 33.52 31.57 12.51
CA VAL A 225 32.96 32.90 12.78
C VAL A 225 32.75 33.02 14.28
N VAL A 226 32.98 34.19 14.88
CA VAL A 226 32.82 34.38 16.33
C VAL A 226 31.61 35.26 16.63
N ILE A 227 30.74 34.80 17.55
CA ILE A 227 29.60 35.56 18.08
C ILE A 227 29.67 35.58 19.60
N GLY A 228 29.86 36.75 20.22
CA GLY A 228 29.72 36.95 21.66
C GLY A 228 30.50 35.97 22.55
N GLY A 229 31.65 35.47 22.07
CA GLY A 229 32.49 34.49 22.76
C GLY A 229 32.43 33.05 22.24
N THR A 230 31.46 32.74 21.39
CA THR A 230 31.23 31.41 20.82
C THR A 230 31.86 31.29 19.44
N ASP A 231 32.67 30.25 19.21
CA ASP A 231 33.19 29.92 17.88
C ASP A 231 32.19 29.06 17.11
N LEU A 232 31.70 29.60 16.01
CA LEU A 232 30.87 28.94 15.04
C LEU A 232 31.71 28.55 13.83
N GLY A 233 32.36 27.40 13.92
CA GLY A 233 33.05 26.77 12.80
C GLY A 233 32.50 25.39 12.45
N THR A 234 33.39 24.58 11.89
CA THR A 234 33.17 23.15 11.60
C THR A 234 32.58 22.44 12.82
N GLU A 235 31.55 21.63 12.59
CA GLU A 235 30.76 21.01 13.66
C GLU A 235 30.31 19.60 13.27
N PHE A 236 30.01 18.80 14.29
CA PHE A 236 29.27 17.56 14.13
C PHE A 236 27.80 17.80 14.46
N ARG A 237 26.91 17.34 13.59
CA ARG A 237 25.46 17.34 13.84
C ARG A 237 25.00 15.94 14.14
N TYR A 238 24.09 15.81 15.09
CA TYR A 238 23.50 14.53 15.46
C TYR A 238 21.99 14.65 15.58
N ASN A 239 21.30 13.57 15.20
CA ASN A 239 19.87 13.41 15.37
C ASN A 239 19.60 12.00 15.91
N ILE A 240 18.57 11.87 16.74
CA ILE A 240 17.98 10.60 17.14
C ILE A 240 16.47 10.77 17.12
N GLY A 241 15.76 9.79 16.59
CA GLY A 241 14.31 9.85 16.46
C GLY A 241 13.65 8.51 16.72
N ALA A 242 12.43 8.57 17.26
CA ALA A 242 11.56 7.42 17.44
C ALA A 242 10.12 7.81 17.10
N GLY A 243 9.36 6.91 16.51
CA GLY A 243 8.00 7.17 16.11
C GLY A 243 7.17 5.89 16.03
N TYR A 244 5.87 6.02 16.16
CA TYR A 244 4.93 4.91 16.16
C TYR A 244 3.75 5.21 15.24
N ARG A 245 3.48 4.31 14.31
CA ARG A 245 2.33 4.37 13.39
C ARG A 245 1.11 3.81 14.13
N VAL A 246 0.28 4.72 14.64
CA VAL A 246 -0.95 4.39 15.39
C VAL A 246 -2.01 3.81 14.46
N SER A 247 -2.08 4.33 13.24
CA SER A 247 -2.91 3.81 12.15
C SER A 247 -2.21 4.08 10.81
N PRO A 248 -2.70 3.54 9.67
CA PRO A 248 -2.17 3.90 8.35
C PRO A 248 -2.13 5.42 8.07
N VAL A 249 -2.98 6.19 8.77
CA VAL A 249 -3.09 7.65 8.64
C VAL A 249 -2.22 8.41 9.64
N PHE A 250 -2.11 7.95 10.88
CA PHE A 250 -1.48 8.70 11.97
C PHE A 250 -0.16 8.09 12.43
N ARG A 251 0.88 8.92 12.47
CA ARG A 251 2.19 8.59 13.06
C ARG A 251 2.56 9.62 14.12
N VAL A 252 2.85 9.17 15.33
CA VAL A 252 3.40 10.01 16.41
C VAL A 252 4.92 9.91 16.40
N MET A 253 5.62 11.02 16.64
CA MET A 253 7.08 11.08 16.53
C MET A 253 7.69 11.96 17.63
N ALA A 254 8.89 11.56 18.06
CA ALA A 254 9.78 12.33 18.92
C ALA A 254 11.18 12.36 18.30
N GLU A 255 11.86 13.51 18.38
CA GLU A 255 13.19 13.70 17.80
C GLU A 255 14.06 14.54 18.74
N GLY A 256 15.28 14.12 19.00
CA GLY A 256 16.33 14.95 19.60
C GLY A 256 17.37 15.29 18.54
N PHE A 257 17.68 16.57 18.36
CA PHE A 257 18.72 16.98 17.42
C PHE A 257 19.62 18.06 18.01
N GLY A 258 20.86 18.10 17.54
CA GLY A 258 21.86 18.93 18.16
C GLY A 258 23.16 18.97 17.38
N THR A 259 24.11 19.73 17.94
CA THR A 259 25.45 19.84 17.38
C THR A 259 26.49 19.84 18.47
N THR A 260 27.70 19.43 18.12
CA THR A 260 28.85 19.47 19.01
C THR A 260 30.10 19.84 18.23
N ARG A 261 30.98 20.57 18.91
CA ARG A 261 32.35 20.86 18.46
C ARG A 261 33.39 20.14 19.32
N PHE A 262 32.95 19.22 20.19
CA PHE A 262 33.77 18.58 21.21
C PHE A 262 34.51 19.59 22.11
N SER A 263 33.87 20.73 22.35
CA SER A 263 34.40 21.82 23.16
C SER A 263 33.74 21.85 24.53
N THR A 264 34.47 22.33 25.53
CA THR A 264 33.96 22.56 26.90
C THR A 264 33.34 23.96 27.06
N LYS A 265 33.40 24.81 26.03
CA LYS A 265 32.83 26.16 26.09
C LYS A 265 31.30 26.11 26.05
N ALA A 266 30.68 26.95 26.89
CA ALA A 266 29.23 27.13 26.88
C ALA A 266 28.76 27.69 25.53
N GLY A 267 27.63 27.19 25.01
CA GLY A 267 27.03 27.65 23.76
C GLY A 267 27.55 26.99 22.48
N GLU A 268 28.63 26.22 22.53
CA GLU A 268 29.21 25.52 21.37
C GLU A 268 28.63 24.11 21.13
N ASN A 269 27.97 23.54 22.14
CA ASN A 269 27.19 22.30 22.03
C ASN A 269 25.71 22.62 22.22
N THR A 270 24.84 21.99 21.42
CA THR A 270 23.41 22.30 21.39
C THR A 270 22.56 21.05 21.37
N LEU A 271 21.40 21.09 22.00
CA LEU A 271 20.41 20.02 21.93
C LEU A 271 19.00 20.60 22.01
N GLU A 272 18.14 20.19 21.10
CA GLU A 272 16.72 20.50 21.06
C GLU A 272 15.92 19.19 21.03
N GLY A 273 14.82 19.16 21.78
CA GLY A 273 13.87 18.06 21.79
C GLY A 273 12.56 18.46 21.11
N LEU A 274 12.07 17.61 20.21
CA LEU A 274 10.87 17.81 19.42
C LEU A 274 9.88 16.67 19.63
N GLY A 275 8.59 16.99 19.53
CA GLY A 275 7.50 16.04 19.49
C GLY A 275 6.39 16.50 18.55
N GLY A 276 5.71 15.57 17.91
CA GLY A 276 4.65 15.92 16.97
C GLY A 276 3.99 14.71 16.34
N ILE A 277 3.10 15.02 15.39
CA ILE A 277 2.36 14.02 14.63
C ILE A 277 2.50 14.27 13.14
N GLN A 278 2.36 13.20 12.39
CA GLN A 278 2.30 13.18 10.94
C GLN A 278 1.01 12.48 10.52
N ILE A 279 0.29 13.11 9.59
CA ILE A 279 -1.02 12.70 9.11
C ILE A 279 -0.89 12.49 7.60
N ALA A 280 -1.14 11.28 7.13
CA ALA A 280 -1.17 10.92 5.71
C ALA A 280 -2.54 10.31 5.39
N PRO A 281 -3.54 11.12 4.96
CA PRO A 281 -4.88 10.61 4.66
C PRO A 281 -4.84 9.49 3.62
N LEU A 282 -5.71 8.48 3.79
CA LEU A 282 -5.83 7.37 2.84
C LEU A 282 -6.21 7.91 1.45
N GLY A 283 -5.64 7.31 0.40
CA GLY A 283 -5.85 7.73 -1.00
C GLY A 283 -5.34 9.14 -1.36
N SER A 284 -4.72 9.88 -0.42
CA SER A 284 -4.20 11.22 -0.67
C SER A 284 -2.68 11.23 -0.82
N PRO A 285 -2.12 11.94 -1.82
CA PRO A 285 -0.68 12.16 -1.92
C PRO A 285 -0.15 13.20 -0.92
N LEU A 286 -1.01 13.75 -0.05
CA LEU A 286 -0.65 14.77 0.91
C LEU A 286 -0.25 14.18 2.27
N GLN A 287 0.81 14.72 2.84
CA GLN A 287 1.26 14.45 4.19
C GLN A 287 1.35 15.77 4.97
N PHE A 288 0.69 15.80 6.12
CA PHE A 288 0.73 16.93 7.05
C PHE A 288 1.63 16.57 8.23
N THR A 289 2.40 17.53 8.71
CA THR A 289 3.23 17.40 9.90
C THR A 289 2.93 18.57 10.82
N LEU A 290 2.74 18.31 12.11
CA LEU A 290 2.59 19.36 13.11
C LEU A 290 3.27 18.95 14.40
N GLY A 291 3.86 19.90 15.09
CA GLY A 291 4.55 19.62 16.34
C GLY A 291 5.20 20.85 16.95
N GLY A 292 5.99 20.59 17.98
CA GLY A 292 6.72 21.61 18.69
C GLY A 292 7.89 21.02 19.45
N GLY A 293 8.65 21.89 20.10
CA GLY A 293 9.85 21.50 20.81
C GLY A 293 10.41 22.59 21.69
N THR A 294 11.52 22.28 22.32
CA THR A 294 12.22 23.16 23.25
C THR A 294 13.71 22.85 23.30
N GLY A 295 14.52 23.86 23.56
CA GLY A 295 15.94 23.70 23.83
C GLY A 295 16.20 22.96 25.15
N ILE A 296 17.02 21.92 25.08
CA ILE A 296 17.49 21.16 26.24
C ILE A 296 18.88 21.66 26.66
N ILE A 297 19.78 21.83 25.69
CA ILE A 297 21.11 22.44 25.90
C ILE A 297 21.17 23.71 25.08
N GLN A 298 21.28 24.84 25.78
CA GLN A 298 21.31 26.17 25.17
C GLN A 298 22.60 26.39 24.38
N GLY A 299 22.44 27.07 23.24
CA GLY A 299 23.54 27.58 22.43
C GLY A 299 22.98 28.32 21.22
N VAL A 300 23.85 28.77 20.33
CA VAL A 300 23.44 29.58 19.18
C VAL A 300 22.43 28.82 18.32
N GLY A 301 21.25 29.42 18.13
CA GLY A 301 20.18 28.90 17.30
C GLY A 301 19.22 27.93 17.99
N VAL A 302 19.40 27.68 19.29
CA VAL A 302 18.51 26.82 20.10
C VAL A 302 17.43 27.69 20.74
N PRO A 303 16.15 27.56 20.35
CA PRO A 303 15.08 28.35 20.92
C PRO A 303 14.64 27.84 22.29
N LYS A 304 14.01 28.72 23.07
CA LYS A 304 13.25 28.31 24.27
C LYS A 304 12.02 27.50 23.91
N VAL A 305 11.32 27.89 22.84
CA VAL A 305 10.12 27.20 22.34
C VAL A 305 10.13 27.20 20.82
N ARG A 306 9.76 26.05 20.24
CA ARG A 306 9.51 25.89 18.81
C ARG A 306 8.11 25.37 18.56
N ALA A 307 7.47 25.86 17.50
CA ALA A 307 6.28 25.26 16.89
C ALA A 307 6.53 25.12 15.40
N PHE A 308 6.00 24.06 14.79
CA PHE A 308 6.12 23.85 13.35
C PHE A 308 4.89 23.17 12.76
N LEU A 309 4.60 23.50 11.50
CA LEU A 309 3.59 22.85 10.67
C LEU A 309 4.14 22.70 9.26
N GLY A 310 3.81 21.60 8.59
CA GLY A 310 4.20 21.40 7.21
C GLY A 310 3.18 20.59 6.43
N VAL A 311 3.21 20.80 5.12
CA VAL A 311 2.50 19.99 4.13
C VAL A 311 3.49 19.55 3.07
N LEU A 312 3.44 18.27 2.72
CA LEU A 312 4.28 17.63 1.71
C LEU A 312 3.37 16.88 0.75
N TYR A 313 3.47 17.20 -0.53
CA TYR A 313 2.89 16.40 -1.61
C TYR A 313 3.92 15.36 -2.07
N VAL A 314 3.51 14.10 -2.18
CA VAL A 314 4.35 12.97 -2.60
C VAL A 314 3.75 12.34 -3.85
N ALA A 315 4.45 12.44 -4.98
CA ALA A 315 4.08 11.80 -6.24
C ALA A 315 4.63 10.36 -6.31
N GLU A 316 4.20 9.53 -5.37
CA GLU A 316 4.48 8.09 -5.33
C GLU A 316 3.15 7.37 -5.63
N ALA A 317 3.14 6.43 -6.57
CA ALA A 317 2.02 5.52 -6.72
C ALA A 317 2.08 4.56 -5.52
N LYS A 318 1.03 4.58 -4.70
CA LYS A 318 0.99 3.83 -3.44
C LYS A 318 0.06 2.65 -3.64
N ASP A 319 0.63 1.45 -3.68
CA ASP A 319 -0.07 0.17 -3.49
C ASP A 319 -0.26 -0.03 -1.97
N GLN A 320 -1.52 -0.08 -1.53
CA GLN A 320 -1.90 0.09 -0.13
C GLN A 320 -2.13 -1.24 0.60
N ASP A 321 -2.71 -2.24 -0.06
CA ASP A 321 -2.91 -3.61 0.44
C ASP A 321 -1.77 -4.55 0.04
N GLY A 322 -0.90 -4.14 -0.88
CA GLY A 322 0.30 -4.88 -1.28
C GLY A 322 0.04 -5.91 -2.37
N ASP A 323 -1.04 -5.76 -3.12
CA ASP A 323 -1.44 -6.67 -4.19
C ASP A 323 -0.69 -6.43 -5.52
N GLY A 324 0.12 -5.38 -5.60
CA GLY A 324 0.93 -5.03 -6.76
C GLY A 324 0.25 -4.13 -7.80
N ILE A 325 -0.98 -3.69 -7.56
CA ILE A 325 -1.72 -2.72 -8.38
C ILE A 325 -1.65 -1.38 -7.63
N GLU A 326 -1.24 -0.32 -8.34
CA GLU A 326 -0.92 0.94 -7.68
C GLU A 326 -1.91 2.06 -8.03
N GLY A 327 -2.36 2.79 -7.01
CA GLY A 327 -2.95 4.11 -7.17
C GLY A 327 -4.34 4.08 -7.79
N ALA A 328 -4.50 4.70 -8.97
CA ALA A 328 -5.80 4.84 -9.62
C ALA A 328 -6.18 3.64 -10.50
N ALA A 329 -5.25 2.69 -10.68
CA ALA A 329 -5.52 1.42 -11.34
C ALA A 329 -6.18 0.41 -10.39
N ASP A 330 -5.99 0.59 -9.08
CA ASP A 330 -6.53 -0.22 -8.00
C ASP A 330 -7.90 0.36 -7.58
N GLN A 331 -8.95 -0.40 -7.82
CA GLN A 331 -10.35 -0.08 -7.53
C GLN A 331 -10.72 -0.39 -6.07
N CYS A 332 -9.98 -1.28 -5.41
CA CYS A 332 -10.19 -1.68 -4.02
C CYS A 332 -8.93 -1.47 -3.16
N PRO A 333 -8.50 -0.21 -2.88
CA PRO A 333 -7.18 0.08 -2.28
C PRO A 333 -6.96 -0.36 -0.83
N THR A 334 -7.86 -1.16 -0.27
CA THR A 334 -7.76 -1.72 1.07
C THR A 334 -7.90 -3.24 1.10
N GLU A 335 -8.25 -3.86 -0.02
CA GLU A 335 -8.56 -5.27 -0.11
C GLU A 335 -7.68 -5.87 -1.22
N PRO A 336 -6.74 -6.74 -0.87
CA PRO A 336 -5.81 -7.25 -1.86
C PRO A 336 -6.51 -8.17 -2.85
N GLU A 337 -6.21 -7.97 -4.12
CA GLU A 337 -6.48 -8.90 -5.23
C GLU A 337 -6.13 -10.35 -4.88
N ASP A 338 -7.00 -11.32 -5.23
CA ASP A 338 -6.81 -12.74 -4.95
C ASP A 338 -6.20 -13.56 -6.09
N ARG A 339 -5.93 -12.92 -7.24
CA ARG A 339 -5.02 -13.38 -8.31
C ARG A 339 -5.26 -14.83 -8.74
N ASP A 340 -6.47 -15.11 -9.19
CA ASP A 340 -6.87 -16.42 -9.70
C ASP A 340 -6.96 -16.46 -11.24
N GLY A 341 -6.76 -15.33 -11.91
CA GLY A 341 -6.81 -15.18 -13.37
C GLY A 341 -8.13 -14.61 -13.88
N TYR A 342 -9.08 -14.28 -13.00
CA TYR A 342 -10.30 -13.56 -13.29
C TYR A 342 -10.15 -12.10 -12.83
N GLU A 343 -10.41 -11.15 -13.73
CA GLU A 343 -10.36 -9.69 -13.51
C GLU A 343 -9.16 -9.06 -12.73
N ASP A 344 -8.09 -9.82 -12.46
CA ASP A 344 -6.78 -9.58 -11.81
C ASP A 344 -6.09 -8.20 -12.00
N SER A 345 -6.56 -7.37 -12.94
CA SER A 345 -5.95 -6.10 -13.32
C SER A 345 -6.53 -4.89 -12.62
N ASP A 346 -7.63 -5.05 -11.90
CA ASP A 346 -8.38 -3.94 -11.32
C ASP A 346 -8.18 -3.79 -9.80
N GLY A 347 -7.55 -4.77 -9.14
CA GLY A 347 -7.14 -4.71 -7.75
C GLY A 347 -8.26 -5.01 -6.77
N CYS A 348 -9.35 -5.62 -7.22
CA CYS A 348 -10.46 -6.03 -6.37
C CYS A 348 -10.54 -7.55 -6.30
N PRO A 349 -10.63 -8.15 -5.09
CA PRO A 349 -10.80 -9.59 -4.98
C PRO A 349 -12.17 -10.03 -5.51
N ASP A 350 -12.16 -11.00 -6.42
CA ASP A 350 -13.34 -11.65 -6.98
C ASP A 350 -13.50 -13.02 -6.32
N LEU A 351 -14.39 -13.11 -5.33
CA LEU A 351 -14.51 -14.30 -4.47
C LEU A 351 -15.50 -15.37 -4.99
N ASP A 352 -16.18 -15.07 -6.09
CA ASP A 352 -17.23 -15.85 -6.77
C ASP A 352 -17.31 -15.32 -8.21
N ASN A 353 -16.52 -15.91 -9.10
CA ASN A 353 -16.25 -15.38 -10.43
C ASN A 353 -17.43 -15.50 -11.42
N ASP A 354 -18.22 -16.57 -11.33
CA ASP A 354 -19.37 -16.81 -12.20
C ASP A 354 -20.71 -16.45 -11.56
N LEU A 355 -20.70 -16.01 -10.30
CA LEU A 355 -21.83 -15.45 -9.57
C LEU A 355 -22.95 -16.45 -9.33
N ASP A 356 -22.60 -17.72 -9.16
CA ASP A 356 -23.54 -18.80 -8.86
C ASP A 356 -23.88 -18.92 -7.35
N SER A 357 -23.26 -18.08 -6.51
CA SER A 357 -23.36 -18.02 -5.05
C SER A 357 -22.50 -19.03 -4.28
N LEU A 358 -21.61 -19.76 -4.95
CA LEU A 358 -20.61 -20.63 -4.36
C LEU A 358 -19.22 -19.98 -4.51
N PRO A 359 -18.51 -19.65 -3.41
CA PRO A 359 -17.20 -19.01 -3.53
C PRO A 359 -16.19 -19.91 -4.26
N ASP A 360 -15.28 -19.34 -5.07
CA ASP A 360 -14.38 -20.10 -5.98
C ASP A 360 -13.55 -21.20 -5.28
N LYS A 361 -13.29 -21.03 -3.97
CA LYS A 361 -12.56 -22.01 -3.14
C LYS A 361 -13.36 -23.28 -2.83
N GLN A 362 -14.68 -23.21 -2.97
CA GLN A 362 -15.63 -24.29 -2.72
C GLN A 362 -16.23 -24.82 -4.01
N ASP A 363 -16.16 -24.04 -5.08
CA ASP A 363 -16.63 -24.36 -6.41
C ASP A 363 -15.62 -25.21 -7.20
N LYS A 364 -16.11 -26.28 -7.86
CA LYS A 364 -15.32 -27.12 -8.75
C LYS A 364 -15.20 -26.55 -10.16
N CYS A 365 -16.09 -25.66 -10.55
CA CYS A 365 -16.15 -25.00 -11.84
C CYS A 365 -16.21 -23.45 -11.73
N PRO A 366 -15.19 -22.75 -11.16
CA PRO A 366 -15.20 -21.31 -10.80
C PRO A 366 -15.29 -20.29 -11.95
N SER A 367 -15.85 -20.67 -13.08
CA SER A 367 -15.98 -19.85 -14.28
C SER A 367 -17.20 -20.26 -15.10
N GLN A 368 -18.00 -21.21 -14.60
CA GLN A 368 -19.16 -21.78 -15.24
C GLN A 368 -20.27 -21.84 -14.20
N PRO A 369 -21.28 -20.98 -14.30
CA PRO A 369 -22.31 -20.92 -13.28
C PRO A 369 -23.11 -22.22 -13.27
N GLU A 370 -23.35 -22.74 -12.07
CA GLU A 370 -24.27 -23.83 -11.75
C GLU A 370 -25.66 -23.66 -12.41
N ASP A 371 -26.22 -24.74 -12.96
CA ASP A 371 -27.57 -24.77 -13.53
C ASP A 371 -28.59 -25.40 -12.59
N GLN A 372 -28.95 -24.65 -11.54
CA GLN A 372 -29.88 -25.04 -10.46
C GLN A 372 -31.18 -25.75 -10.89
N ASP A 373 -31.10 -27.06 -11.15
CA ASP A 373 -32.19 -27.89 -11.66
C ASP A 373 -32.56 -29.04 -10.69
N GLY A 374 -31.83 -29.14 -9.57
CA GLY A 374 -32.04 -30.17 -8.55
C GLY A 374 -31.28 -31.46 -8.80
N PHE A 375 -30.27 -31.46 -9.66
CA PHE A 375 -29.29 -32.51 -9.85
C PHE A 375 -27.91 -31.96 -9.51
N GLU A 376 -27.18 -32.66 -8.64
CA GLU A 376 -25.79 -32.35 -8.23
C GLU A 376 -25.40 -30.88 -7.86
N ASP A 377 -26.35 -29.94 -7.69
CA ASP A 377 -26.18 -28.47 -7.46
C ASP A 377 -25.25 -28.00 -6.30
N GLY A 378 -24.65 -28.93 -5.55
CA GLY A 378 -23.82 -28.65 -4.40
C GLY A 378 -22.34 -28.43 -4.70
N ASP A 379 -21.90 -28.58 -5.95
CA ASP A 379 -20.49 -28.48 -6.32
C ASP A 379 -20.12 -27.33 -7.27
N GLY A 380 -21.10 -26.57 -7.76
CA GLY A 380 -20.93 -25.35 -8.54
C GLY A 380 -20.68 -25.61 -10.02
N CYS A 381 -20.88 -26.84 -10.50
CA CYS A 381 -20.67 -27.21 -11.88
C CYS A 381 -22.01 -27.41 -12.59
N PRO A 382 -22.19 -26.86 -13.80
CA PRO A 382 -23.40 -27.13 -14.54
C PRO A 382 -23.39 -28.55 -15.15
N GLU A 383 -24.49 -29.28 -14.96
CA GLU A 383 -24.73 -30.60 -15.52
C GLU A 383 -25.69 -30.55 -16.72
N LEU A 384 -25.16 -30.21 -17.90
CA LEU A 384 -25.97 -30.03 -19.11
C LEU A 384 -26.63 -31.31 -19.69
N ASP A 385 -26.29 -32.48 -19.14
CA ASP A 385 -26.76 -33.83 -19.53
C ASP A 385 -26.67 -34.73 -18.28
N ASN A 386 -27.71 -34.68 -17.47
CA ASN A 386 -27.78 -35.22 -16.11
C ASN A 386 -27.64 -36.75 -16.07
N ASP A 387 -28.24 -37.47 -17.02
CA ASP A 387 -28.20 -38.93 -17.09
C ASP A 387 -27.15 -39.51 -18.06
N LYS A 388 -26.51 -38.64 -18.86
CA LYS A 388 -25.33 -38.93 -19.68
C LYS A 388 -25.64 -39.85 -20.86
N ASP A 389 -26.85 -39.75 -21.42
CA ASP A 389 -27.24 -40.48 -22.62
C ASP A 389 -26.81 -39.79 -23.94
N GLY A 390 -26.39 -38.53 -23.86
CA GLY A 390 -25.93 -37.69 -24.95
C GLY A 390 -26.96 -36.68 -25.49
N ILE A 391 -28.15 -36.59 -24.91
CA ILE A 391 -29.18 -35.60 -25.19
C ILE A 391 -29.15 -34.56 -24.06
N PRO A 392 -28.92 -33.26 -24.36
CA PRO A 392 -28.89 -32.26 -23.31
C PRO A 392 -30.24 -32.10 -22.62
N ASP A 393 -30.25 -31.86 -21.32
CA ASP A 393 -31.44 -31.69 -20.47
C ASP A 393 -32.52 -30.77 -21.06
N THR A 394 -32.10 -29.69 -21.73
CA THR A 394 -33.02 -28.74 -22.39
C THR A 394 -33.84 -29.34 -23.55
N GLY A 395 -33.39 -30.45 -24.12
CA GLY A 395 -34.04 -31.21 -25.19
C GLY A 395 -34.50 -32.60 -24.76
N ASP A 396 -34.23 -33.00 -23.53
CA ASP A 396 -34.54 -34.30 -22.97
C ASP A 396 -35.92 -34.29 -22.27
N ARG A 397 -36.78 -35.27 -22.61
CA ARG A 397 -38.10 -35.42 -21.98
C ARG A 397 -38.03 -36.18 -20.65
N CYS A 398 -36.99 -36.95 -20.41
CA CYS A 398 -36.70 -37.68 -19.20
C CYS A 398 -35.27 -37.39 -18.68
N PRO A 399 -34.92 -36.15 -18.27
CA PRO A 399 -33.53 -35.73 -17.94
C PRO A 399 -32.81 -36.47 -16.80
N LYS A 400 -33.43 -37.48 -16.20
CA LYS A 400 -32.86 -38.28 -15.09
C LYS A 400 -32.87 -39.78 -15.40
N GLU A 401 -33.31 -40.17 -16.59
CA GLU A 401 -33.49 -41.56 -17.01
C GLU A 401 -32.91 -41.74 -18.42
N PRO A 402 -31.76 -42.43 -18.56
CA PRO A 402 -31.03 -42.44 -19.81
C PRO A 402 -31.77 -43.16 -20.93
N GLU A 403 -31.71 -42.60 -22.14
CA GLU A 403 -32.26 -43.16 -23.38
C GLU A 403 -31.77 -44.60 -23.66
N THR A 404 -32.69 -45.44 -24.15
CA THR A 404 -32.40 -46.80 -24.61
C THR A 404 -32.27 -46.82 -26.12
N LYS A 405 -31.05 -46.63 -26.63
CA LYS A 405 -30.75 -46.64 -28.09
C LYS A 405 -31.09 -47.97 -28.75
N ASN A 406 -32.29 -48.09 -29.28
CA ASN A 406 -32.89 -49.31 -29.83
C ASN A 406 -33.39 -49.11 -31.28
N GLY A 407 -33.36 -47.88 -31.81
CA GLY A 407 -33.83 -47.51 -33.15
C GLY A 407 -35.27 -46.99 -33.20
N TYR A 408 -35.93 -46.86 -32.06
CA TYR A 408 -37.27 -46.34 -31.87
C TYR A 408 -37.18 -45.11 -30.96
N LYS A 409 -37.62 -43.96 -31.47
CA LYS A 409 -37.64 -42.65 -30.75
C LYS A 409 -36.37 -42.24 -29.99
N ASP A 410 -35.20 -42.79 -30.30
CA ASP A 410 -33.85 -42.49 -29.78
C ASP A 410 -33.43 -41.00 -29.64
N ASP A 411 -34.22 -40.04 -30.13
CA ASP A 411 -33.96 -38.60 -30.06
C ASP A 411 -34.78 -37.89 -28.96
N ASP A 412 -35.66 -38.58 -28.22
CA ASP A 412 -36.56 -37.95 -27.24
C ASP A 412 -36.10 -38.03 -25.76
N GLY A 413 -35.04 -38.80 -25.50
CA GLY A 413 -34.34 -38.85 -24.21
C GLY A 413 -35.04 -39.72 -23.17
N CYS A 414 -36.02 -40.53 -23.57
CA CYS A 414 -36.78 -41.36 -22.64
C CYS A 414 -36.57 -42.84 -22.95
N PRO A 415 -36.26 -43.68 -21.94
CA PRO A 415 -36.14 -45.11 -22.16
C PRO A 415 -37.47 -45.71 -22.63
N ASP A 416 -37.46 -46.31 -23.82
CA ASP A 416 -38.61 -47.00 -24.38
C ASP A 416 -38.28 -48.39 -24.95
N GLU A 417 -39.34 -49.10 -25.36
CA GLU A 417 -39.25 -50.40 -26.04
C GLU A 417 -39.67 -50.19 -27.51
N ALA A 418 -38.91 -50.76 -28.44
CA ALA A 418 -39.23 -50.71 -29.86
C ALA A 418 -40.60 -51.33 -30.15
N ASP A 419 -41.38 -50.62 -30.96
CA ASP A 419 -42.74 -50.97 -31.41
C ASP A 419 -42.82 -50.57 -32.90
N THR A 420 -42.46 -51.52 -33.76
CA THR A 420 -42.14 -51.27 -35.17
C THR A 420 -43.36 -50.84 -35.99
N ASP A 421 -44.55 -51.40 -35.73
CA ASP A 421 -45.80 -51.04 -36.41
C ASP A 421 -46.69 -50.07 -35.61
N ASN A 422 -46.31 -49.74 -34.38
CA ASN A 422 -46.95 -48.73 -33.52
C ASN A 422 -48.38 -49.09 -33.11
N ASP A 423 -48.64 -50.38 -32.86
CA ASP A 423 -49.93 -50.85 -32.37
C ASP A 423 -50.06 -50.83 -30.83
N GLY A 424 -48.95 -50.59 -30.12
CA GLY A 424 -48.89 -50.52 -28.66
C GLY A 424 -48.42 -51.81 -27.98
N VAL A 425 -48.11 -52.86 -28.73
CA VAL A 425 -47.45 -54.08 -28.26
C VAL A 425 -45.96 -54.03 -28.66
N PRO A 426 -45.03 -53.98 -27.70
CA PRO A 426 -43.61 -53.90 -28.05
C PRO A 426 -43.11 -55.12 -28.81
N ASP A 427 -42.16 -54.92 -29.74
CA ASP A 427 -41.57 -55.94 -30.64
C ASP A 427 -41.14 -57.23 -29.92
N ALA A 428 -40.71 -57.12 -28.65
CA ALA A 428 -40.28 -58.26 -27.84
C ALA A 428 -41.44 -59.19 -27.41
N ARG A 429 -42.68 -58.71 -27.50
CA ARG A 429 -43.93 -59.36 -27.10
C ARG A 429 -44.92 -59.51 -28.25
N ASP A 430 -44.68 -58.81 -29.35
CA ASP A 430 -45.45 -58.86 -30.58
C ASP A 430 -45.03 -60.07 -31.44
N LYS A 431 -46.02 -60.89 -31.83
CA LYS A 431 -45.80 -62.05 -32.71
C LYS A 431 -45.72 -61.66 -34.19
N CYS A 432 -46.28 -60.52 -34.59
CA CYS A 432 -46.38 -60.06 -35.96
C CYS A 432 -45.51 -58.86 -36.34
N VAL A 433 -44.94 -58.05 -35.43
CA VAL A 433 -43.84 -57.04 -35.57
C VAL A 433 -43.96 -55.97 -36.68
N ASN A 434 -44.63 -56.24 -37.80
CA ASN A 434 -44.75 -55.35 -38.95
C ASN A 434 -46.22 -55.20 -39.39
N GLU A 435 -47.15 -55.79 -38.65
CA GLU A 435 -48.57 -55.84 -38.95
C GLU A 435 -49.31 -55.41 -37.69
N ALA A 436 -49.81 -54.17 -37.71
CA ALA A 436 -50.48 -53.61 -36.55
C ALA A 436 -51.75 -54.40 -36.19
N GLU A 437 -51.88 -54.75 -34.91
CA GLU A 437 -53.06 -55.31 -34.27
C GLU A 437 -54.36 -54.54 -34.62
N ASP A 438 -55.45 -55.26 -34.91
CA ASP A 438 -56.77 -54.71 -35.21
C ASP A 438 -57.69 -54.74 -34.00
N THR A 439 -57.29 -54.06 -32.92
CA THR A 439 -57.95 -54.03 -31.60
C THR A 439 -59.50 -54.03 -31.66
N ASP A 440 -60.11 -55.21 -31.55
CA ASP A 440 -61.55 -55.45 -31.66
C ASP A 440 -62.14 -56.23 -30.46
N GLY A 441 -61.27 -56.69 -29.56
CA GLY A 441 -61.63 -57.47 -28.38
C GLY A 441 -61.33 -58.96 -28.48
N TYR A 442 -60.82 -59.44 -29.62
CA TYR A 442 -60.36 -60.80 -29.86
C TYR A 442 -58.83 -60.82 -29.94
N GLU A 443 -58.20 -61.71 -29.17
CA GLU A 443 -56.73 -61.92 -29.07
C GLU A 443 -55.75 -60.71 -29.03
N ASP A 444 -56.23 -59.46 -28.84
CA ASP A 444 -55.55 -58.11 -28.84
C ASP A 444 -54.18 -57.96 -28.11
N THR A 445 -53.71 -58.97 -27.38
CA THR A 445 -52.50 -58.92 -26.57
C THR A 445 -51.27 -59.53 -27.22
N ASP A 446 -51.42 -60.13 -28.40
CA ASP A 446 -50.35 -60.85 -29.08
C ASP A 446 -49.70 -60.09 -30.25
N GLY A 447 -50.26 -58.95 -30.63
CA GLY A 447 -49.72 -58.02 -31.63
C GLY A 447 -49.98 -58.44 -33.07
N CYS A 448 -50.86 -59.41 -33.30
CA CYS A 448 -51.19 -59.90 -34.63
C CYS A 448 -52.63 -59.51 -34.98
N PRO A 449 -52.87 -58.92 -36.16
CA PRO A 449 -54.23 -58.69 -36.59
C PRO A 449 -54.95 -60.01 -36.86
N ASP A 450 -56.18 -60.12 -36.37
CA ASP A 450 -57.07 -61.27 -36.50
C ASP A 450 -58.30 -60.90 -37.35
N PRO A 451 -58.16 -60.69 -38.67
CA PRO A 451 -59.25 -60.16 -39.50
C PRO A 451 -60.40 -61.14 -39.79
N ASP A 452 -60.40 -62.33 -39.19
CA ASP A 452 -61.38 -63.43 -39.33
C ASP A 452 -61.34 -64.25 -38.02
N ASN A 453 -62.02 -63.74 -37.00
CA ASN A 453 -61.94 -64.20 -35.62
C ASN A 453 -62.37 -65.67 -35.45
N ASP A 454 -63.39 -66.12 -36.20
CA ASP A 454 -63.90 -67.49 -36.13
C ASP A 454 -63.31 -68.47 -37.18
N ASN A 455 -62.47 -67.95 -38.08
CA ASN A 455 -61.73 -68.66 -39.10
C ASN A 455 -62.62 -69.41 -40.11
N ASP A 456 -63.80 -68.88 -40.44
CA ASP A 456 -64.70 -69.47 -41.43
C ASP A 456 -64.36 -69.09 -42.90
N GLY A 457 -63.52 -68.07 -43.08
CA GLY A 457 -63.07 -67.51 -44.35
C GLY A 457 -63.83 -66.27 -44.84
N ILE A 458 -64.74 -65.71 -44.03
CA ILE A 458 -65.34 -64.38 -44.17
C ILE A 458 -64.61 -63.46 -43.18
N LEU A 459 -64.24 -62.25 -43.60
CA LEU A 459 -63.51 -61.33 -42.72
C LEU A 459 -64.49 -60.64 -41.77
N ASP A 460 -64.08 -60.27 -40.56
CA ASP A 460 -64.98 -59.69 -39.54
C ASP A 460 -65.69 -58.42 -40.02
N ALA A 461 -65.06 -57.65 -40.91
CA ALA A 461 -65.64 -56.47 -41.52
C ALA A 461 -66.86 -56.77 -42.42
N ASP A 462 -66.95 -58.00 -42.93
CA ASP A 462 -68.01 -58.52 -43.81
C ASP A 462 -68.84 -59.63 -43.11
N ASP A 463 -68.59 -59.93 -41.83
CA ASP A 463 -69.23 -61.00 -41.05
C ASP A 463 -70.31 -60.47 -40.08
N GLU A 464 -71.57 -60.95 -40.18
CA GLU A 464 -72.64 -60.57 -39.25
C GLU A 464 -72.52 -61.26 -37.88
N CYS A 465 -71.79 -62.37 -37.81
CA CYS A 465 -71.61 -63.26 -36.68
C CYS A 465 -70.12 -63.52 -36.36
N VAL A 466 -69.29 -62.47 -36.37
CA VAL A 466 -67.83 -62.39 -36.06
C VAL A 466 -67.19 -63.49 -35.18
N ASP A 467 -67.89 -64.00 -34.15
CA ASP A 467 -67.38 -65.03 -33.22
C ASP A 467 -67.92 -66.47 -33.48
N GLU A 468 -68.73 -66.68 -34.52
CA GLU A 468 -69.50 -67.92 -34.76
C GLU A 468 -69.40 -68.42 -36.22
N ALA A 469 -68.44 -69.31 -36.48
CA ALA A 469 -68.16 -69.81 -37.83
C ALA A 469 -69.38 -70.29 -38.65
N GLU A 470 -69.49 -69.79 -39.89
CA GLU A 470 -70.48 -70.13 -40.90
C GLU A 470 -70.59 -71.64 -41.15
N THR A 471 -71.83 -72.10 -41.31
CA THR A 471 -72.16 -73.46 -41.71
C THR A 471 -72.44 -73.57 -43.21
N LYS A 472 -71.37 -73.68 -44.02
CA LYS A 472 -71.44 -73.82 -45.51
C LYS A 472 -72.40 -74.93 -45.98
N ASN A 473 -73.66 -74.56 -46.26
CA ASN A 473 -74.74 -75.51 -46.55
C ASN A 473 -75.58 -75.13 -47.79
N LYS A 474 -75.14 -74.11 -48.54
CA LYS A 474 -75.76 -73.49 -49.72
C LYS A 474 -76.98 -72.64 -49.41
N PHE A 475 -77.05 -72.09 -48.21
CA PHE A 475 -78.12 -71.21 -47.78
C PHE A 475 -77.51 -70.13 -46.91
N GLU A 476 -77.57 -68.90 -47.42
CA GLU A 476 -77.07 -67.70 -46.74
C GLU A 476 -75.56 -67.71 -46.40
N ASP A 477 -74.79 -68.69 -46.91
CA ASP A 477 -73.31 -68.87 -46.82
C ASP A 477 -72.37 -67.65 -47.12
N GLU A 478 -72.86 -66.44 -47.35
CA GLU A 478 -72.08 -65.22 -47.60
C GLU A 478 -72.19 -64.19 -46.46
N ASP A 479 -73.00 -64.43 -45.41
CA ASP A 479 -73.23 -63.46 -44.32
C ASP A 479 -72.45 -63.76 -43.02
N GLY A 480 -71.74 -64.88 -42.93
CA GLY A 480 -70.90 -65.25 -41.79
C GLY A 480 -71.67 -65.93 -40.65
N CYS A 481 -72.98 -66.10 -40.77
CA CYS A 481 -73.80 -66.61 -39.68
C CYS A 481 -74.13 -68.11 -39.82
N PRO A 482 -74.09 -68.90 -38.73
CA PRO A 482 -74.40 -70.32 -38.78
C PRO A 482 -75.91 -70.55 -38.98
N ASP A 483 -76.32 -70.68 -40.24
CA ASP A 483 -77.72 -70.85 -40.59
C ASP A 483 -78.17 -72.30 -40.83
N GLU A 484 -79.45 -72.55 -40.59
CA GLU A 484 -80.09 -73.83 -40.90
C GLU A 484 -81.00 -73.71 -42.14
N LEU A 485 -80.86 -74.66 -43.08
CA LEU A 485 -81.76 -74.76 -44.26
C LEU A 485 -83.25 -74.65 -43.87
N PRO A 486 -84.01 -73.71 -44.48
CA PRO A 486 -85.42 -73.52 -44.16
C PRO A 486 -86.24 -74.78 -44.48
N GLY A 487 -86.84 -75.37 -43.44
CA GLY A 487 -87.73 -76.54 -43.55
C GLY A 487 -87.26 -77.82 -42.86
N LYS A 488 -86.11 -77.83 -42.17
CA LYS A 488 -85.69 -78.92 -41.27
C LYS A 488 -85.86 -78.58 -39.79
N GLY A 489 -87.06 -78.17 -39.39
CA GLY A 489 -87.39 -78.02 -37.97
C GLY A 489 -87.13 -79.32 -37.18
N LYS A 490 -86.38 -79.20 -36.08
CA LYS A 490 -86.18 -80.22 -35.04
C LYS A 490 -87.49 -80.96 -34.74
N LYS A 491 -87.54 -82.27 -35.00
CA LYS A 491 -88.61 -83.13 -34.49
C LYS A 491 -88.44 -83.22 -32.97
N LYS A 492 -89.53 -82.87 -32.28
CA LYS A 492 -89.76 -82.91 -30.82
C LYS A 492 -88.97 -83.94 -30.02
#